data_AF-A0A964BLQ9-F1
#
_entry.id   AF-A0A964BLQ9-F1
#
_cell.length_a   1.000
_cell.length_b   1.000
_cell.length_c   1.000
_cell.angle_alpha   90.00
_cell.angle_beta   90.00
_cell.angle_gamma   90.00
#
_symmetry.space_group_name_H-M   'P 1'
#
loop_
_entity.id
_entity.type
_entity.pdbx_description
1 polymer ?
#
loop_
_entity_poly.entity_id
_entity_poly.type
_entity_poly.pdbx_seq_one_letter_code
_entity_poly.pdbx_strand_id
1 'polypeptide(L)' 'MATRPATLLFATERNAAALLDMKPAEFRGLVDDGVLPKPIRIGGFDRWDVERLQAIARGDAVDGMGHIEW' A
#
# COMPACT_ATOMS: atom_id res chain seq x y z
N MET A 1 8.76 25.52 14.38
CA MET A 1 8.49 24.06 14.45
C MET A 1 7.71 23.69 13.21
N ALA A 2 8.31 22.93 12.27
CA ALA A 2 7.59 22.46 11.09
C ALA A 2 6.63 21.34 11.51
N THR A 3 5.34 21.51 11.25
CA THR A 3 4.33 20.45 11.41
C THR A 3 4.72 19.31 10.48
N ARG A 4 5.13 18.16 11.04
CA ARG A 4 5.32 16.95 10.25
C ARG A 4 3.97 16.60 9.62
N PRO A 5 3.87 16.39 8.30
CA PRO A 5 2.62 15.92 7.72
C PRO A 5 2.24 14.60 8.40
N ALA A 6 0.97 14.48 8.79
CA ALA A 6 0.46 13.25 9.38
C ALA A 6 0.64 12.11 8.36
N THR A 7 1.32 11.05 8.75
CA THR A 7 1.45 9.86 7.91
C THR A 7 0.07 9.23 7.72
N LEU A 8 -0.31 8.99 6.47
CA LEU A 8 -1.54 8.27 6.15
C LEU A 8 -1.43 6.84 6.67
N LEU A 9 -2.49 6.34 7.33
CA LEU A 9 -2.59 4.91 7.69
C LEU A 9 -2.92 4.06 6.45
N PHE A 10 -3.85 4.58 5.64
CA PHE A 10 -4.33 3.92 4.43
C PHE A 10 -4.20 4.85 3.23
N ALA A 11 -3.69 4.31 2.13
CA ALA A 11 -3.57 5.01 0.85
C ALA A 11 -4.68 4.59 -0.12
N THR A 12 -5.17 5.55 -0.90
CA THR A 12 -5.83 5.25 -2.18
C THR A 12 -4.79 4.71 -3.16
N GLU A 13 -5.24 4.07 -4.25
CA GLU A 13 -4.32 3.60 -5.30
C GLU A 13 -3.39 4.72 -5.80
N ARG A 14 -3.94 5.91 -6.05
CA ARG A 14 -3.15 7.06 -6.50
C ARG A 14 -2.03 7.40 -5.52
N ASN A 15 -2.32 7.41 -4.22
CA ASN A 15 -1.33 7.73 -3.21
C ASN A 15 -0.34 6.57 -3.00
N ALA A 16 -0.80 5.32 -3.10
CA ALA A 16 0.05 4.14 -3.03
C ALA A 16 1.07 4.10 -4.17
N ALA A 17 0.63 4.43 -5.39
CA ALA A 17 1.50 4.59 -6.54
C ALA A 17 2.51 5.73 -6.34
N ALA A 18 2.07 6.87 -5.82
CA ALA A 18 2.95 8.00 -5.54
C ALA A 18 4.02 7.69 -4.47
N LEU A 19 3.70 6.85 -3.47
CA LEU A 19 4.69 6.42 -2.46
C LEU A 19 5.86 5.63 -3.05
N LEU A 20 5.62 4.96 -4.18
CA LEU A 20 6.60 4.16 -4.90
C LEU A 20 7.11 4.85 -6.17
N ASP A 21 6.84 6.15 -6.31
CA ASP A 21 7.21 6.98 -7.47
C ASP A 21 6.78 6.40 -8.84
N MET A 22 5.56 5.88 -8.91
CA MET A 22 5.00 5.29 -10.14
C MET A 22 3.62 5.84 -10.49
N LYS A 23 3.19 5.63 -11.73
CA LYS A 23 1.84 5.98 -12.16
C LYS A 23 0.83 4.97 -11.59
N PRO A 24 -0.44 5.38 -11.35
CA PRO A 24 -1.47 4.47 -10.83
C PRO A 24 -1.68 3.21 -11.68
N ALA A 25 -1.53 3.30 -13.01
CA ALA A 25 -1.66 2.16 -13.91
C ALA A 25 -0.52 1.13 -13.75
N GLU A 26 0.71 1.60 -13.53
CA GLU A 26 1.88 0.73 -13.29
C GLU A 26 1.72 0.02 -11.95
N PHE A 27 1.31 0.75 -10.92
CA PHE A 27 0.99 0.18 -9.61
C PHE A 27 -0.09 -0.89 -9.71
N ARG A 28 -1.18 -0.63 -10.44
CA ARG A 28 -2.25 -1.59 -10.63
C ARG A 28 -1.79 -2.85 -11.37
N GLY A 29 -0.95 -2.70 -12.41
CA GLY A 29 -0.36 -3.84 -13.10
C GLY A 29 0.41 -4.75 -12.14
N LEU A 30 1.24 -4.17 -11.27
CA LEU A 30 1.98 -4.95 -10.27
C LEU A 30 1.07 -5.62 -9.22
N VAL A 31 -0.06 -5.01 -8.88
CA VAL A 31 -1.06 -5.64 -7.99
C VAL A 31 -1.77 -6.80 -8.69
N ASP A 32 -2.15 -6.62 -9.95
CA ASP A 32 -2.83 -7.64 -10.77
C ASP A 32 -1.91 -8.83 -11.05
N ASP A 33 -0.62 -8.57 -11.31
CA ASP A 33 0.44 -9.59 -11.48
C ASP A 33 0.86 -10.25 -10.15
N GLY A 34 0.36 -9.77 -9.01
CA GLY A 34 0.64 -10.32 -7.68
C GLY A 34 1.99 -9.96 -7.09
N VAL A 35 2.73 -9.02 -7.70
CA VAL A 35 4.00 -8.49 -7.18
C VAL A 35 3.76 -7.59 -5.97
N LEU A 36 2.70 -6.77 -6.02
CA LEU A 36 2.27 -5.90 -4.91
C LEU A 36 1.00 -6.44 -4.25
N PRO A 37 0.76 -6.13 -2.96
CA PRO A 37 -0.39 -6.63 -2.23
C PRO A 37 -1.70 -6.07 -2.81
N LYS A 38 -2.74 -6.89 -2.76
CA LYS A 38 -4.12 -6.48 -3.06
C LYS A 38 -4.64 -5.47 -2.02
N PRO A 39 -5.59 -4.59 -2.40
CA PRO A 39 -6.18 -3.66 -1.45
C PRO A 39 -7.00 -4.39 -0.38
N ILE A 40 -7.06 -3.77 0.79
CA ILE A 40 -8.00 -4.09 1.85
C ILE A 40 -9.31 -3.33 1.58
N ARG A 41 -10.44 -4.04 1.67
CA ARG A 41 -11.77 -3.45 1.51
C ARG A 41 -12.25 -2.90 2.85
N ILE A 42 -12.44 -1.58 2.95
CA ILE A 42 -12.98 -0.90 4.13
C ILE A 42 -14.26 -0.17 3.72
N GLY A 43 -15.43 -0.67 4.11
CA GLY A 43 -16.72 0.02 3.88
C GLY A 43 -16.99 0.40 2.42
N GLY A 44 -16.63 -0.47 1.47
CA GLY A 44 -16.78 -0.22 0.03
C GLY A 44 -15.57 0.44 -0.65
N PHE A 45 -14.56 0.85 0.12
CA PHE A 45 -13.35 1.47 -0.41
C PHE A 45 -12.18 0.50 -0.46
N ASP A 46 -11.46 0.48 -1.57
CA ASP A 46 -10.18 -0.22 -1.69
C ASP A 46 -9.05 0.68 -1.18
N ARG A 47 -8.27 0.14 -0.23
CA ARG A 47 -7.20 0.86 0.47
C ARG A 47 -5.98 -0.01 0.66
N TRP A 48 -4.80 0.61 0.58
CA TRP A 48 -3.54 -0.05 0.89
C TRP A 48 -3.01 0.45 2.22
N ASP A 49 -2.56 -0.49 3.04
CA ASP A 49 -1.84 -0.17 4.27
C ASP A 49 -0.48 0.45 3.92
N VAL A 50 -0.24 1.67 4.42
CA VAL A 50 0.97 2.42 4.10
C VAL A 50 2.21 1.80 4.74
N GLU A 51 2.09 1.25 5.95
CA GLU A 51 3.21 0.59 6.63
C GLU A 51 3.63 -0.67 5.88
N ARG A 52 2.66 -1.45 5.39
CA ARG A 52 2.94 -2.63 4.55
C ARG A 52 3.64 -2.27 3.26
N LEU A 53 3.19 -1.22 2.56
CA LEU A 53 3.86 -0.75 1.35
C LEU A 53 5.29 -0.29 1.62
N GLN A 54 5.53 0.39 2.75
CA GLN A 54 6.88 0.80 3.15
C GLN A 54 7.78 -0.40 3.47
N ALA A 55 7.27 -1.42 4.14
CA ALA A 55 8.02 -2.64 4.43
C ALA A 55 8.45 -3.36 3.14
N ILE A 56 7.55 -3.46 2.16
CA ILE A 56 7.86 -4.03 0.83
C ILE A 56 8.94 -3.20 0.12
N ALA A 57 8.79 -1.88 0.10
CA ALA A 57 9.75 -0.99 -0.58
C ALA A 57 11.16 -1.06 0.01
N ARG A 58 11.28 -1.38 1.31
CA ARG A 58 12.57 -1.52 2.00
C ARG A 58 13.17 -2.93 1.88
N GLY A 59 12.42 -3.89 1.33
CA GLY A 59 12.84 -5.30 1.30
C GLY A 59 12.69 -6.01 2.66
N ASP A 60 11.99 -5.39 3.63
CA ASP A 60 11.71 -5.97 4.95
C ASP A 60 10.53 -6.96 4.91
N ALA A 61 9.82 -7.03 3.78
CA ALA A 61 8.76 -8.00 3.56
C ALA A 61 9.34 -9.41 3.32
N VAL A 62 9.74 -10.08 4.40
CA VAL A 62 9.95 -11.52 4.39
C VAL A 62 8.57 -12.18 4.39
N ASP A 63 8.36 -13.07 3.42
CA ASP A 63 7.11 -13.80 3.17
C ASP A 63 6.46 -14.34 4.47
N GLY A 64 5.17 -14.00 4.66
CA GLY A 64 4.29 -14.67 5.62
C GLY A 64 4.05 -13.98 6.98
N MET A 65 2.95 -13.23 7.08
CA MET A 65 2.02 -13.10 8.24
C MET A 65 1.22 -11.79 8.10
N GLY A 66 -0.10 -11.75 8.20
CA GLY A 66 -1.08 -12.80 8.39
C GLY A 66 -2.42 -12.34 7.81
N HIS A 67 -3.27 -13.34 7.54
CA HIS A 67 -4.71 -13.18 7.45
C HIS A 67 -5.20 -12.30 8.62
N ILE A 68 -5.85 -11.19 8.30
CA ILE A 68 -6.87 -10.66 9.21
C ILE A 68 -8.19 -11.11 8.59
N GLU A 69 -8.70 -12.23 9.10
CA GLU A 69 -10.12 -12.53 8.96
C GLU A 69 -10.89 -11.50 9.80
N TRP A 70 -11.87 -10.86 9.16
CA TRP A 70 -12.88 -10.04 9.84
C TRP A 70 -14.08 -10.92 10.18
#